data_AF-A0A973FA31-F1
#
_entry.id   AF-A0A973FA31-F1
#
_cell.length_a   1.000
_cell.length_b   1.000
_cell.length_c   1.000
_cell.angle_alpha   90.00
_cell.angle_beta   90.00
_cell.angle_gamma   90.00
#
_symmetry.space_group_name_H-M   'P 1'
#
loop_
_entity.id
_entity.type
_entity.pdbx_description
1 polymer ?
#
loop_
_entity_poly.entity_id
_entity_poly.type
_entity_poly.pdbx_seq_one_letter_code
_entity_poly.pdbx_strand_id
1 'polypeptide(L)' 'MMNSDMPVISKLQLAADAIDDAKKRLNRAKDDVDDDYEIRQALKILDDASDFIRSAITELKL' A
#
# COMPACT_ATOMS: atom_id res chain seq x y z
N MET A 1 -13.03 20.80 12.56
CA MET A 1 -12.55 20.18 11.30
C MET A 1 -11.08 19.87 11.49
N MET A 2 -10.72 18.60 11.69
CA MET A 2 -9.32 18.19 11.76
C MET A 2 -8.93 17.69 10.36
N ASN A 3 -8.42 18.57 9.51
CA ASN A 3 -7.57 18.11 8.41
C ASN A 3 -6.23 17.78 9.04
N SER A 4 -6.10 16.54 9.50
CA SER A 4 -4.79 15.98 9.79
C SER A 4 -4.17 15.61 8.45
N ASP A 5 -3.73 16.60 7.67
CA ASP A 5 -2.91 16.35 6.48
C ASP A 5 -1.65 15.65 6.98
N MET A 6 -1.67 14.33 6.85
CA MET A 6 -0.57 13.48 7.24
C MET A 6 0.67 13.94 6.48
N PRO A 7 1.82 14.15 7.15
CA PRO A 7 3.03 14.59 6.47
C PRO A 7 3.38 13.70 5.27
N VAL A 8 3.90 14.28 4.19
CA VAL A 8 4.35 13.55 2.98
C VAL A 8 5.21 12.33 3.36
N ILE A 9 6.13 12.48 4.31
CA ILE A 9 6.99 11.40 4.77
C ILE A 9 6.22 10.23 5.39
N SER A 10 5.14 10.51 6.13
CA SER A 10 4.29 9.48 6.73
C SER A 10 3.47 8.75 5.65
N LYS A 11 3.01 9.44 4.61
CA LYS A 11 2.34 8.80 3.46
C LYS A 11 3.28 7.87 2.70
N LEU A 12 4.51 8.31 2.45
CA LEU A 12 5.53 7.48 1.81
C LEU A 12 5.90 6.27 2.68
N GLN A 13 5.97 6.44 4.01
CA GLN A 13 6.19 5.32 4.93
C GLN A 13 5.04 4.30 4.86
N LEU A 14 3.78 4.75 4.92
CA LEU A 14 2.63 3.86 4.79
C LEU A 14 2.62 3.10 3.46
N ALA A 15 2.98 3.76 2.36
CA ALA A 15 3.11 3.10 1.08
C ALA A 15 4.21 2.03 1.09
N ALA A 16 5.37 2.32 1.69
CA ALA A 16 6.47 1.35 1.81
C ALA A 16 6.07 0.12 2.64
N ASP A 17 5.41 0.34 3.78
CA ASP A 17 4.94 -0.73 4.66
C ASP A 17 3.88 -1.59 3.97
N ALA A 18 2.94 -0.96 3.24
CA ALA A 18 1.95 -1.65 2.45
C ALA A 18 2.57 -2.50 1.33
N ILE A 19 3.56 -1.98 0.60
CA ILE A 19 4.30 -2.74 -0.41
C ILE A 19 5.01 -3.96 0.21
N ASP A 20 5.59 -3.81 1.41
CA ASP A 20 6.22 -4.93 2.12
C ASP A 20 5.20 -5.99 2.58
N ASP A 21 4.02 -5.58 3.05
CA ASP A 21 2.95 -6.53 3.40
C ASP A 21 2.42 -7.28 2.17
N ALA A 22 2.16 -6.56 1.08
CA ALA A 22 1.75 -7.17 -0.19
C ALA A 22 2.78 -8.21 -0.68
N LYS A 23 4.08 -7.91 -0.57
CA LYS A 23 5.15 -8.86 -0.89
C LYS A 23 5.10 -10.12 -0.01
N LYS A 24 4.86 -9.98 1.29
CA LYS A 24 4.74 -11.13 2.20
C LYS A 24 3.57 -12.02 1.82
N ARG A 25 2.42 -11.42 1.48
CA ARG A 25 1.23 -12.14 1.04
C ARG A 25 1.44 -12.85 -0.29
N LEU A 26 2.02 -12.18 -1.28
CA LEU A 26 2.37 -12.80 -2.56
C LEU A 26 3.36 -13.97 -2.37
N ASN A 27 4.29 -13.87 -1.41
CA ASN A 27 5.17 -14.99 -1.09
C ASN A 27 4.41 -16.18 -0.49
N ARG A 28 3.41 -15.95 0.38
CA ARG A 28 2.55 -17.03 0.90
C ARG A 28 1.71 -17.67 -0.21
N ALA A 29 1.16 -16.85 -1.11
CA ALA A 29 0.37 -17.33 -2.24
C ALA A 29 1.14 -18.25 -3.18
N LYS A 30 2.48 -18.15 -3.23
CA LYS A 30 3.31 -19.08 -4.03
C LYS A 30 3.24 -20.52 -3.53
N ASP A 31 3.01 -20.70 -2.23
CA ASP A 31 2.95 -22.01 -1.57
C ASP A 31 1.51 -22.56 -1.50
N ASP A 32 0.51 -21.74 -1.85
CA ASP A 32 -0.93 -22.08 -1.81
C ASP A 32 -1.59 -21.72 -3.15
N VAL A 33 -1.42 -22.59 -4.14
CA VAL A 33 -1.87 -22.36 -5.53
C VAL A 33 -3.38 -22.50 -5.74
N ASP A 34 -4.09 -23.07 -4.76
CA ASP A 34 -5.53 -23.31 -4.83
C ASP A 34 -6.35 -22.17 -4.18
N ASP A 35 -5.72 -21.30 -3.38
CA ASP A 35 -6.35 -20.15 -2.74
C ASP A 35 -5.83 -18.80 -3.26
N ASP A 36 -6.67 -18.09 -4.00
CA ASP A 36 -6.38 -16.76 -4.53
C ASP A 36 -6.51 -15.65 -3.48
N TYR A 37 -6.91 -15.97 -2.24
CA TYR A 37 -7.17 -15.00 -1.19
C TYR A 37 -5.97 -14.10 -0.91
N GLU A 38 -4.76 -14.67 -0.77
CA GLU A 38 -3.56 -13.87 -0.50
C GLU A 38 -3.19 -12.97 -1.68
N ILE A 39 -3.49 -13.39 -2.91
CA ILE A 39 -3.32 -12.56 -4.12
C ILE A 39 -4.30 -11.38 -4.09
N ARG A 40 -5.59 -11.63 -3.82
CA ARG A 40 -6.62 -10.58 -3.74
C ARG A 40 -6.31 -9.57 -2.63
N GLN A 41 -5.83 -10.03 -1.48
CA GLN A 41 -5.41 -9.14 -0.39
C GLN A 41 -4.20 -8.32 -0.78
N ALA A 42 -3.18 -8.92 -1.40
CA ALA A 42 -2.00 -8.20 -1.86
C ALA A 42 -2.35 -7.11 -2.87
N LEU A 43 -3.24 -7.38 -3.82
CA LEU A 43 -3.70 -6.39 -4.80
C LEU A 43 -4.37 -5.20 -4.12
N LYS A 44 -5.27 -5.45 -3.16
CA LYS A 44 -5.93 -4.38 -2.40
C LYS A 44 -4.92 -3.51 -1.65
N ILE A 45 -3.93 -4.12 -1.00
CA ILE A 45 -2.88 -3.39 -0.28
C ILE A 45 -2.03 -2.54 -1.23
N LEU A 46 -1.76 -3.04 -2.44
CA LEU A 46 -1.04 -2.28 -3.47
C LEU A 46 -1.85 -1.10 -4.01
N ASP A 47 -3.18 -1.20 -4.07
CA ASP A 47 -4.06 -0.08 -4.40
C ASP A 47 -3.96 1.00 -3.31
N ASP A 48 -4.05 0.61 -2.03
CA ASP A 48 -3.89 1.54 -0.90
C ASP A 48 -2.50 2.23 -0.93
N ALA A 49 -1.42 1.46 -1.18
CA ALA A 49 -0.08 2.00 -1.33
C ALA A 49 0.02 3.02 -2.48
N SER A 50 -0.64 2.73 -3.60
CA SER A 50 -0.67 3.61 -4.77
C SER A 50 -1.37 4.93 -4.46
N ASP A 51 -2.44 4.90 -3.67
CA ASP A 51 -3.17 6.11 -3.28
C ASP A 51 -2.36 6.98 -2.30
N PHE A 52 -1.62 6.38 -1.37
CA PHE A 52 -0.67 7.11 -0.53
C PHE A 52 0.43 7.80 -1.36
N ILE A 53 0.98 7.11 -2.36
CA ILE A 53 2.00 7.68 -3.27
C ILE A 53 1.41 8.82 -4.09
N ARG A 54 0.22 8.65 -4.67
CA ARG A 54 -0.45 9.70 -5.46
C ARG A 54 -0.73 10.94 -4.62
N SER A 55 -1.19 10.75 -3.39
CA SER A 55 -1.43 11.85 -2.45
C SER A 55 -0.13 12.59 -2.12
N ALA A 56 0.95 11.87 -1.81
CA ALA A 56 2.27 12.45 -1.55
C ALA A 56 2.82 13.22 -2.76
N ILE A 57 2.69 12.68 -3.97
CA ILE A 57 3.12 13.36 -5.22
C ILE A 57 2.33 14.64 -5.45
N THR A 58 1.03 14.64 -5.16
CA THR A 58 0.18 15.83 -5.34
C THR A 58 0.63 16.95 -4.41
N GLU A 59 0.95 16.64 -3.15
CA GLU A 59 1.43 17.62 -2.19
C GLU A 59 2.84 18.14 -2.50
N LEU A 60 3.74 17.30 -3.03
CA LEU A 60 5.07 17.74 -3.43
C LEU A 60 5.09 18.65 -4.67
N LYS A 61 4.00 18.67 -5.45
CA LYS A 61 3.86 19.53 -6.64
C LYS A 61 3.23 20.89 -6.32
N LEU A 62 2.64 21.06 -5.15
CA LEU A 62 2.02 22.29 -4.67
C LEU A 62 3.03 23.12 -3.86
#